data_AF-A0A925H822-F1
#
_entry.id   AF-A0A925H822-F1
#
_cell.length_a   1.000
_cell.length_b   1.000
_cell.length_c   1.000
_cell.angle_alpha   90.00
_cell.angle_beta   90.00
_cell.angle_gamma   90.00
#
_symmetry.space_group_name_H-M   'P 1'
#
loop_
_entity.id
_entity.type
_entity.pdbx_description
1 polymer ?
#
loop_
_entity_poly.entity_id
_entity_poly.type
_entity_poly.pdbx_seq_one_letter_code
_entity_poly.pdbx_strand_id
1 'polypeptide(L)'
;EAEADLRQSIEMATVAGYIGLSENYRFLAEALLGQGRITEARDAALRALALGHEIENHEHIAEAWRVLGLVASRASAPVDVEEEARDAPACFNESIAIFTRIQMEAERARTLRDWARHELAHGEHARGQQRWNEARDTFARLQMTSEIERMTAERE
;
A
#
# COMPACT_ATOMS: atom_id res chain seq x y z
N GLU A 1 -20.59 3.29 -1.71
CA GLU A 1 -20.93 1.95 -1.18
C GLU A 1 -19.74 1.39 -0.42
N ALA A 2 -18.64 0.98 -1.08
CA ALA A 2 -17.45 0.39 -0.44
C ALA A 2 -16.93 1.06 0.85
N GLU A 3 -16.82 2.39 0.90
CA GLU A 3 -16.39 3.10 2.11
C GLU A 3 -17.37 2.96 3.28
N ALA A 4 -18.69 3.05 3.00
CA ALA A 4 -19.72 2.92 4.03
C ALA A 4 -19.73 1.50 4.61
N ASP A 5 -19.59 0.50 3.73
CA ASP A 5 -19.49 -0.91 4.12
C ASP A 5 -18.26 -1.16 4.99
N LEU A 6 -17.12 -0.56 4.63
CA LEU A 6 -15.87 -0.65 5.41
C LEU A 6 -16.00 0.01 6.78
N ARG A 7 -16.62 1.19 6.87
CA ARG A 7 -16.86 1.83 8.18
C ARG A 7 -17.76 1.01 9.07
N GLN A 8 -18.83 0.45 8.52
CA GLN A 8 -19.74 -0.41 9.27
C GLN A 8 -19.02 -1.68 9.76
N SER A 9 -18.20 -2.31 8.91
CA SER A 9 -17.38 -3.47 9.27
C SER A 9 -16.41 -3.15 10.41
N ILE A 10 -15.74 -1.98 10.36
CA ILE A 10 -14.83 -1.51 11.42
C ILE A 10 -15.58 -1.32 12.74
N GLU A 11 -16.75 -0.69 12.72
CA GLU A 11 -17.56 -0.47 13.91
C GLU A 11 -17.92 -1.81 14.57
N MET A 12 -18.41 -2.77 13.79
CA MET A 12 -18.76 -4.11 14.27
C MET A 12 -17.53 -4.87 14.80
N ALA A 13 -16.40 -4.84 14.07
CA ALA A 13 -15.18 -5.54 14.44
C ALA A 13 -14.51 -4.94 15.68
N THR A 14 -14.62 -3.62 15.89
CA THR A 14 -14.11 -2.92 17.08
C THR A 14 -14.88 -3.35 18.32
N VAL A 15 -16.20 -3.45 18.21
CA VAL A 15 -17.06 -3.95 19.31
C VAL A 15 -16.77 -5.42 19.63
N ALA A 16 -16.40 -6.21 18.62
CA ALA A 16 -16.13 -7.64 18.76
C ALA A 16 -14.67 -8.01 19.10
N GLY A 17 -13.73 -7.05 19.14
CA GLY A 17 -12.31 -7.31 19.38
C GLY A 17 -11.62 -8.12 18.27
N TYR A 18 -11.99 -7.90 17.01
CA TYR A 18 -11.65 -8.79 15.90
C TYR A 18 -10.28 -8.54 15.26
N ILE A 19 -9.57 -9.61 14.90
CA ILE A 19 -8.21 -9.60 14.29
C ILE A 19 -8.18 -8.96 12.89
N GLY A 20 -9.31 -8.91 12.18
CA GLY A 20 -9.43 -8.32 10.83
C GLY A 20 -9.46 -6.78 10.76
N LEU A 21 -9.36 -6.07 11.90
CA LEU A 21 -9.44 -4.61 11.92
C LEU A 21 -8.34 -3.94 11.09
N SER A 22 -7.12 -4.47 11.13
CA SER A 22 -5.99 -3.91 10.36
C SER A 22 -6.27 -3.89 8.85
N GLU A 23 -6.78 -5.01 8.31
CA GLU A 23 -7.10 -5.14 6.89
C GLU A 23 -8.26 -4.21 6.49
N ASN A 24 -9.29 -4.12 7.33
CA ASN A 24 -10.40 -3.19 7.09
C ASN A 24 -9.93 -1.72 7.02
N TYR A 25 -9.04 -1.31 7.94
CA TYR A 25 -8.46 0.04 7.91
C TYR A 25 -7.57 0.26 6.68
N ARG A 26 -6.85 -0.78 6.21
CA ARG A 26 -6.10 -0.70 4.95
C ARG A 26 -7.02 -0.48 3.76
N PHE A 27 -8.09 -1.28 3.62
CA PHE A 27 -9.06 -1.09 2.54
C PHE A 27 -9.74 0.27 2.62
N LEU A 28 -10.04 0.76 3.83
CA LEU A 28 -10.59 2.10 4.03
C LEU A 28 -9.61 3.17 3.53
N ALA A 29 -8.32 3.04 3.86
CA ALA A 29 -7.30 3.96 3.40
C ALA A 29 -7.18 3.98 1.86
N GLU A 30 -7.18 2.81 1.21
CA GLU A 30 -7.16 2.70 -0.25
C GLU A 30 -8.41 3.35 -0.90
N ALA A 31 -9.60 3.13 -0.32
CA ALA A 31 -10.84 3.74 -0.79
C ALA A 31 -10.84 5.26 -0.66
N LEU A 32 -10.41 5.79 0.50
CA LEU A 32 -10.29 7.22 0.76
C LEU A 32 -9.26 7.87 -0.16
N LEU A 33 -8.15 7.18 -0.45
CA LEU A 33 -7.15 7.64 -1.40
C LEU A 33 -7.75 7.71 -2.81
N GLY A 34 -8.52 6.71 -3.22
CA GLY A 34 -9.26 6.70 -4.49
C GLY A 34 -10.20 7.90 -4.66
N GLN A 35 -10.77 8.40 -3.55
CA GLN A 35 -11.62 9.60 -3.51
C GLN A 35 -10.84 10.92 -3.35
N GLY A 36 -9.50 10.89 -3.29
CA GLY A 36 -8.68 12.08 -3.08
C GLY A 36 -8.68 12.62 -1.65
N ARG A 37 -9.23 11.89 -0.68
CA ARG A 37 -9.29 12.28 0.74
C ARG A 37 -8.01 11.89 1.45
N ILE A 38 -6.93 12.59 1.10
CA ILE A 38 -5.55 12.22 1.47
C ILE A 38 -5.34 12.16 2.99
N THR A 39 -5.83 13.14 3.74
CA THR A 39 -5.68 13.18 5.21
C THR A 39 -6.36 11.99 5.87
N GLU A 40 -7.59 11.67 5.48
CA GLU A 40 -8.33 10.55 6.06
C GLU A 40 -7.73 9.21 5.64
N ALA A 41 -7.21 9.11 4.41
CA ALA A 41 -6.47 7.94 3.96
C ALA A 41 -5.20 7.72 4.78
N ARG A 42 -4.47 8.80 5.12
CA ARG A 42 -3.32 8.75 6.00
C ARG A 42 -3.69 8.19 7.38
N ASP A 43 -4.73 8.74 8.00
CA ASP A 43 -5.14 8.35 9.35
C ASP A 43 -5.57 6.88 9.39
N ALA A 44 -6.32 6.43 8.37
CA ALA A 44 -6.70 5.03 8.25
C ALA A 44 -5.48 4.10 8.03
N ALA A 45 -4.51 4.50 7.21
CA ALA A 45 -3.29 3.72 6.97
C ALA A 45 -2.40 3.62 8.23
N LEU A 46 -2.27 4.71 8.99
CA LEU A 46 -1.57 4.72 10.28
C LEU A 46 -2.26 3.79 11.28
N ARG A 47 -3.59 3.77 11.30
CA ARG A 47 -4.35 2.86 12.16
C ARG A 47 -4.16 1.40 11.77
N ALA A 48 -4.15 1.11 10.46
CA ALA A 48 -3.81 -0.23 9.95
C ALA A 48 -2.41 -0.66 10.40
N LEU A 49 -1.41 0.23 10.27
CA LEU A 49 -0.03 -0.06 10.67
C LEU A 49 0.06 -0.39 12.18
N ALA A 50 -0.54 0.44 13.03
CA ALA A 50 -0.54 0.24 14.48
C ALA A 50 -1.20 -1.10 14.87
N LEU A 51 -2.33 -1.45 14.25
CA LEU A 51 -3.01 -2.73 14.50
C LEU A 51 -2.18 -3.92 13.99
N GLY A 52 -1.53 -3.80 12.83
CA GLY A 52 -0.63 -4.82 12.31
C GLY A 52 0.52 -5.12 13.27
N HIS A 53 1.09 -4.08 13.90
CA HIS A 53 2.09 -4.24 14.96
C HIS A 53 1.52 -4.90 16.22
N GLU A 54 0.33 -4.51 16.68
CA GLU A 54 -0.32 -5.08 17.86
C GLU A 54 -0.54 -6.60 17.76
N ILE A 55 -0.91 -7.09 16.58
CA ILE A 55 -1.14 -8.52 16.33
C ILE A 55 0.08 -9.24 15.74
N GLU A 56 1.23 -8.56 15.65
CA GLU A 56 2.49 -9.06 15.08
C GLU A 56 2.34 -9.65 13.65
N ASN A 57 1.37 -9.15 12.88
CA ASN A 57 1.10 -9.62 11.53
C ASN A 57 1.92 -8.83 10.51
N HIS A 58 3.00 -9.45 10.08
CA HIS A 58 3.95 -8.90 9.12
C HIS A 58 3.37 -8.56 7.75
N GLU A 59 2.41 -9.34 7.26
CA GLU A 59 1.72 -9.05 6.00
C GLU A 59 0.95 -7.73 6.13
N HIS A 60 0.14 -7.60 7.19
CA HIS A 60 -0.63 -6.39 7.43
C HIS A 60 0.26 -5.15 7.64
N ILE A 61 1.38 -5.28 8.37
CA ILE A 61 2.36 -4.20 8.54
C ILE A 61 2.91 -3.76 7.18
N ALA A 62 3.33 -4.72 6.34
CA ALA A 62 3.89 -4.45 5.03
C ALA A 62 2.88 -3.78 4.08
N GLU A 63 1.63 -4.24 4.09
CA GLU A 63 0.59 -3.64 3.28
C GLU A 63 0.25 -2.21 3.74
N ALA A 64 0.21 -1.95 5.05
CA ALA A 64 -0.01 -0.61 5.59
C ALA A 64 1.11 0.35 5.16
N TRP A 65 2.37 -0.10 5.19
CA TRP A 65 3.50 0.66 4.65
C TRP A 65 3.37 1.00 3.16
N ARG A 66 2.89 0.05 2.34
CA ARG A 66 2.61 0.31 0.91
C ARG A 66 1.58 1.42 0.75
N VAL A 67 0.49 1.39 1.52
CA VAL A 67 -0.55 2.43 1.47
C VAL A 67 -0.04 3.78 1.97
N LEU A 68 0.80 3.82 3.01
CA LEU A 68 1.46 5.06 3.44
C LEU A 68 2.36 5.65 2.34
N GLY A 69 3.06 4.80 1.57
CA GLY A 69 3.82 5.23 0.40
C GLY A 69 2.93 5.84 -0.70
N LEU A 70 1.75 5.25 -0.94
CA LEU A 70 0.76 5.81 -1.86
C LEU A 70 0.20 7.16 -1.36
N VAL A 71 -0.07 7.28 -0.05
CA VAL A 71 -0.52 8.53 0.58
C VAL A 71 0.54 9.62 0.41
N ALA A 72 1.80 9.35 0.79
CA ALA A 72 2.90 10.30 0.66
C ALA A 72 3.12 10.72 -0.80
N SER A 73 3.02 9.76 -1.73
CA SER A 73 3.13 10.01 -3.17
C SER A 73 2.02 10.95 -3.67
N ARG A 74 0.77 10.73 -3.27
CA ARG A 74 -0.36 11.58 -3.68
C ARG A 74 -0.39 12.94 -3.02
N ALA A 75 0.10 13.02 -1.77
CA ALA A 75 0.26 14.28 -1.06
C ALA A 75 1.42 15.12 -1.63
N SER A 76 2.33 14.50 -2.38
CA SER A 76 3.65 15.05 -2.71
C SER A 76 4.36 15.60 -1.45
N ALA A 77 4.18 14.91 -0.33
CA ALA A 77 4.67 15.30 0.99
C ALA A 77 4.93 14.07 1.86
N PRO A 78 5.90 14.13 2.79
CA PRO A 78 6.12 13.05 3.76
C PRO A 78 4.91 12.80 4.65
N VAL A 79 4.82 11.59 5.18
CA VAL A 79 3.88 11.21 6.24
C VAL A 79 4.66 11.01 7.54
N ASP A 80 4.19 11.58 8.66
CA ASP A 80 4.79 11.28 9.95
C ASP A 80 4.31 9.90 10.42
N VAL A 81 5.25 9.01 10.69
CA VAL A 81 5.04 7.69 11.29
C VAL A 81 5.96 7.61 12.51
N GLU A 82 5.40 7.40 13.70
CA GLU A 82 6.17 7.34 14.96
C GLU A 82 7.10 8.56 15.16
N GLU A 83 6.58 9.76 14.87
CA GLU A 83 7.32 11.05 14.96
C GLU A 83 8.47 11.22 13.94
N GLU A 84 8.63 10.27 13.01
CA GLU A 84 9.58 10.38 11.92
C GLU A 84 8.87 10.67 10.59
N ALA A 85 9.32 11.72 9.90
CA ALA A 85 8.83 12.04 8.56
C ALA A 85 9.37 11.00 7.56
N ARG A 86 8.46 10.25 6.93
CA ARG A 86 8.77 9.25 5.91
C ARG A 86 8.23 9.69 4.56
N ASP A 87 9.10 9.79 3.56
CA ASP A 87 8.69 10.04 2.18
C ASP A 87 8.15 8.76 1.53
N ALA A 88 7.58 8.89 0.32
CA ALA A 88 7.00 7.75 -0.38
C ALA A 88 8.02 6.62 -0.63
N PRO A 89 9.25 6.90 -1.14
CA PRO A 89 10.30 5.88 -1.24
C PRO A 89 10.61 5.15 0.07
N ALA A 90 10.71 5.86 1.20
CA ALA A 90 10.96 5.24 2.50
C ALA A 90 9.85 4.26 2.87
N CYS A 91 8.58 4.66 2.74
CA CYS A 91 7.44 3.78 3.02
C CYS A 91 7.40 2.54 2.10
N PHE A 92 7.63 2.71 0.80
CA PHE A 92 7.68 1.57 -0.13
C PHE A 92 8.83 0.62 0.20
N ASN A 93 9.97 1.16 0.65
CA ASN A 93 11.12 0.36 1.03
C ASN A 93 10.85 -0.50 2.27
N GLU A 94 10.20 0.05 3.30
CA GLU A 94 9.77 -0.73 4.48
C GLU A 94 8.84 -1.89 4.08
N SER A 95 7.84 -1.59 3.23
CA SER A 95 6.91 -2.59 2.70
C SER A 95 7.63 -3.73 1.95
N ILE A 96 8.52 -3.38 1.00
CA ILE A 96 9.29 -4.37 0.24
C ILE A 96 10.20 -5.19 1.15
N ALA A 97 10.87 -4.57 2.12
CA ALA A 97 11.77 -5.27 3.03
C ALA A 97 11.02 -6.36 3.81
N ILE A 98 9.81 -6.04 4.29
CA ILE A 98 8.99 -7.02 5.00
C ILE A 98 8.48 -8.11 4.05
N PHE A 99 7.88 -7.76 2.90
CA PHE A 99 7.39 -8.76 1.94
C PHE A 99 8.49 -9.70 1.43
N THR A 100 9.71 -9.19 1.22
CA THR A 100 10.87 -10.03 0.90
C THR A 100 11.19 -10.99 2.05
N ARG A 101 11.19 -10.52 3.30
CA ARG A 101 11.47 -11.37 4.47
C ARG A 101 10.44 -12.48 4.66
N ILE A 102 9.15 -12.19 4.43
CA ILE A 102 8.06 -13.18 4.56
C ILE A 102 7.74 -13.90 3.24
N GLN A 103 8.57 -13.71 2.20
CA GLN A 103 8.50 -14.40 0.91
C GLN A 103 7.18 -14.22 0.14
N MET A 104 6.52 -13.08 0.31
CA MET A 104 5.28 -12.72 -0.41
C MET A 104 5.60 -11.97 -1.71
N GLU A 105 6.10 -12.69 -2.70
CA GLU A 105 6.57 -12.12 -3.98
C GLU A 105 5.48 -11.38 -4.75
N ALA A 106 4.21 -11.82 -4.66
CA ALA A 106 3.09 -11.14 -5.31
C ALA A 106 2.86 -9.73 -4.72
N GLU A 107 2.84 -9.60 -3.40
CA GLU A 107 2.67 -8.31 -2.73
C GLU A 107 3.87 -7.39 -2.92
N ARG A 108 5.08 -7.97 -2.91
CA ARG A 108 6.30 -7.25 -3.27
C ARG A 108 6.19 -6.66 -4.68
N ALA A 109 5.71 -7.43 -5.66
CA ALA A 109 5.53 -6.96 -7.02
C ALA A 109 4.46 -5.85 -7.13
N ARG A 110 3.36 -5.94 -6.38
CA ARG A 110 2.37 -4.85 -6.31
C ARG A 110 2.97 -3.57 -5.74
N THR A 111 3.79 -3.70 -4.68
CA THR A 111 4.51 -2.57 -4.09
C THR A 111 5.49 -1.94 -5.08
N LEU A 112 6.23 -2.75 -5.84
CA LEU A 112 7.13 -2.27 -6.90
C LEU A 112 6.38 -1.54 -8.01
N ARG A 113 5.20 -2.01 -8.43
CA ARG A 113 4.35 -1.30 -9.40
C ARG A 113 3.92 0.06 -8.84
N ASP A 114 3.43 0.10 -7.62
CA ASP A 114 2.96 1.34 -6.98
C ASP A 114 4.12 2.35 -6.83
N TRP A 115 5.31 1.88 -6.45
CA TRP A 115 6.52 2.72 -6.38
C TRP A 115 7.00 3.18 -7.76
N ALA A 116 6.97 2.30 -8.76
CA ALA A 116 7.31 2.67 -10.13
C ALA A 116 6.42 3.81 -10.64
N ARG A 117 5.11 3.77 -10.34
CA ARG A 117 4.18 4.87 -10.68
C ARG A 117 4.55 6.17 -9.99
N HIS A 118 4.90 6.12 -8.71
CA HIS A 118 5.39 7.29 -7.98
C HIS A 118 6.63 7.89 -8.68
N GLU A 119 7.65 7.07 -8.97
CA GLU A 119 8.89 7.54 -9.60
C GLU A 119 8.63 8.12 -11.01
N LEU A 120 7.80 7.47 -11.82
CA LEU A 120 7.42 7.96 -13.14
C LEU A 120 6.67 9.31 -13.07
N ALA A 121 5.78 9.48 -12.10
CA ALA A 121 5.03 10.73 -11.91
C ALA A 121 5.90 11.90 -11.42
N HIS A 122 7.02 11.60 -10.76
CA HIS A 122 7.94 12.60 -10.19
C HIS A 122 9.22 12.80 -11.05
N GLY A 123 9.26 12.28 -12.28
CA GLY A 123 10.34 12.50 -13.24
C GLY A 123 11.53 11.54 -13.12
N GLU A 124 11.49 10.58 -12.19
CA GLU A 124 12.52 9.57 -11.97
C GLU A 124 12.39 8.39 -12.95
N HIS A 125 12.34 8.71 -14.26
CA HIS A 125 11.90 7.77 -15.31
C HIS A 125 12.71 6.47 -15.38
N ALA A 126 14.04 6.53 -15.27
CA ALA A 126 14.89 5.35 -15.37
C ALA A 126 14.64 4.38 -14.21
N ARG A 127 14.56 4.90 -12.98
CA ARG A 127 14.28 4.12 -11.77
C ARG A 127 12.86 3.55 -11.80
N GLY A 128 11.88 4.38 -12.18
CA GLY A 128 10.49 3.97 -12.30
C GLY A 128 10.33 2.85 -13.34
N GLN A 129 10.98 2.98 -14.50
CA GLN A 129 10.97 1.95 -15.54
C GLN A 129 11.60 0.63 -15.09
N GLN A 130 12.70 0.69 -14.32
CA GLN A 130 13.34 -0.49 -13.77
C GLN A 130 12.40 -1.23 -12.82
N ARG A 131 11.82 -0.54 -11.82
CA ARG A 131 10.86 -1.13 -10.88
C ARG A 131 9.61 -1.66 -11.56
N TRP A 132 9.13 -0.95 -12.58
CA TRP A 132 8.01 -1.38 -13.40
C TRP A 132 8.27 -2.72 -14.09
N ASN A 133 9.44 -2.86 -14.73
CA ASN A 133 9.82 -4.10 -15.40
C ASN A 133 9.97 -5.24 -14.38
N GLU A 134 10.59 -4.97 -13.23
CA GLU A 134 10.75 -5.98 -12.17
C GLU A 134 9.40 -6.49 -11.63
N ALA A 135 8.44 -5.60 -11.40
CA ALA A 135 7.08 -5.97 -11.00
C ALA A 135 6.42 -6.86 -12.07
N ARG A 136 6.47 -6.44 -13.34
CA ARG A 136 5.89 -7.19 -14.47
C ARG A 136 6.51 -8.58 -14.62
N ASP A 137 7.84 -8.67 -14.56
CA ASP A 137 8.56 -9.93 -14.71
C ASP A 137 8.26 -10.89 -13.54
N THR A 138 8.03 -10.35 -12.34
CA THR A 138 7.56 -11.13 -11.19
C THR A 138 6.13 -11.63 -11.38
N PHE A 139 5.19 -10.78 -11.82
CA PHE A 139 3.83 -11.22 -12.14
C PHE A 139 3.79 -12.29 -13.24
N ALA A 140 4.65 -12.16 -14.27
CA ALA A 140 4.76 -13.16 -15.33
C ALA A 140 5.23 -14.53 -14.78
N ARG A 141 6.26 -14.53 -13.92
CA ARG A 141 6.74 -15.75 -13.25
C ARG A 141 5.69 -16.40 -12.35
N LEU A 142 4.85 -15.58 -11.71
CA LEU A 142 3.75 -16.03 -10.85
C LEU A 142 2.45 -16.33 -11.63
N GLN A 143 2.46 -16.19 -12.96
CA GLN A 143 1.29 -16.39 -13.84
C GLN A 143 0.08 -15.50 -13.48
N MET A 144 0.34 -14.30 -12.94
CA MET A 144 -0.69 -13.34 -12.55
C MET A 144 -1.08 -12.45 -13.73
N THR A 145 -1.73 -13.03 -14.74
CA THR A 145 -2.05 -12.35 -16.01
C THR A 145 -2.87 -11.07 -15.83
N SER A 146 -3.82 -11.06 -14.87
CA SER A 146 -4.65 -9.89 -14.58
C SER A 146 -3.84 -8.68 -14.08
N GLU A 147 -2.74 -8.90 -13.36
CA GLU A 147 -1.85 -7.81 -12.93
C GLU A 147 -1.03 -7.27 -14.10
N ILE A 148 -0.61 -8.13 -15.03
CA ILE A 148 0.12 -7.74 -16.25
C ILE A 148 -0.80 -6.91 -17.17
N GLU A 149 -2.04 -7.34 -17.36
CA GLU A 149 -3.06 -6.61 -18.11
C GLU A 149 -3.31 -5.23 -17.48
N ARG A 150 -3.47 -5.18 -16.15
CA ARG A 150 -3.64 -3.92 -15.41
C ARG A 150 -2.46 -2.98 -15.63
N MET A 151 -1.23 -3.49 -15.52
CA MET A 151 -0.03 -2.69 -15.79
C MET A 151 -0.03 -2.17 -17.23
N THR A 152 -0.40 -3.00 -18.21
CA THR A 152 -0.45 -2.57 -19.61
C THR A 152 -1.43 -1.39 -19.80
N ALA A 153 -2.63 -1.48 -19.22
CA ALA A 153 -3.63 -0.41 -19.27
C ALA A 153 -3.19 0.87 -18.54
N GLU A 154 -2.38 0.77 -17.49
CA GLU A 154 -1.85 1.93 -16.74
C GLU A 154 -0.77 2.74 -17.49
N ARG A 155 -0.31 2.25 -18.66
CA ARG A 155 0.68 2.95 -19.51
C ARG A 155 0.09 3.71 -20.69
N GLU A 156 -1.17 3.44 -21.02
CA GLU A 156 -1.92 4.08 -22.11
C GLU A 156 -2.52 5.42 -21.66
#